data_AF-A0A3E1NTQ2-F1
#
_entry.id   AF-A0A3E1NTQ2-F1
#
_cell.length_a   1.000
_cell.length_b   1.000
_cell.length_c   1.000
_cell.angle_alpha   90.00
_cell.angle_beta   90.00
_cell.angle_gamma   90.00
#
_symmetry.space_group_name_H-M   'P 1'
#
loop_
_entity.id
_entity.type
_entity.pdbx_description
1 polymer ?
#
loop_
_entity_poly.entity_id
_entity_poly.type
_entity_poly.pdbx_seq_one_letter_code
_entity_poly.pdbx_strand_id
1 'polypeptide(L)'
;MKKQVLISGASIAGLSLAYWLNRNGYTVTVVELSKGLRRGGSPIDVRGSALDVAAEMGILDKIKAKEFLHTDEMVNAQNETLVSFNINTQAEYKGDIEIHRDDLADILFENIPAGEVTFIFQNRIEQLLQYEDRVEVTFRTGETSNFDFVFGADGTHSAVRRLVFGPEENYSRFFGAYFAIVEAPAIQPGKGAVIYHEPGKMAALYPFRKAVNALLVFRSEKLDYDYKNDAQHKQILKENFANSAWKIPEILDAMLGSDNLYFDEVCQVHMPSWTKGRVALVGDAAHTASFPTGMGTSLAMEGAAALAKALQENEDYTLAFAKYNKAYRPYVESVQSKITRGLNWLVPETAAGIQEAIERFKK
;
A
#
# COMPACT_ATOMS: atom_id res chain seq x y z
N MET A 1 -16.66 24.75 -18.93
CA MET A 1 -17.12 23.40 -18.52
C MET A 1 -16.15 22.87 -17.48
N LYS A 2 -16.61 22.05 -16.53
CA LYS A 2 -15.70 21.39 -15.57
C LYS A 2 -14.79 20.42 -16.34
N LYS A 3 -13.52 20.32 -15.94
CA LYS A 3 -12.59 19.35 -16.53
C LYS A 3 -12.97 17.93 -16.09
N GLN A 4 -12.99 16.99 -17.02
CA GLN A 4 -13.29 15.58 -16.79
C GLN A 4 -11.98 14.84 -16.47
N VAL A 5 -11.94 14.08 -15.38
CA VAL A 5 -10.74 13.34 -14.99
C VAL A 5 -11.05 11.90 -14.67
N LEU A 6 -10.11 11.02 -15.00
CA LEU A 6 -10.17 9.60 -14.65
C LEU A 6 -9.11 9.26 -13.63
N ILE A 7 -9.47 8.52 -12.58
CA ILE A 7 -8.55 7.93 -11.60
C ILE A 7 -8.62 6.41 -11.76
N SER A 8 -7.49 5.76 -11.98
CA SER A 8 -7.37 4.30 -12.00
C SER A 8 -7.01 3.80 -10.60
N GLY A 9 -7.95 3.13 -9.92
CA GLY A 9 -7.79 2.58 -8.57
C GLY A 9 -8.67 3.27 -7.52
N ALA A 10 -9.43 2.49 -6.76
CA ALA A 10 -10.30 2.95 -5.66
C ALA A 10 -9.79 2.48 -4.29
N SER A 11 -8.52 2.75 -4.01
CA SER A 11 -7.91 2.54 -2.68
C SER A 11 -7.47 3.88 -2.07
N ILE A 12 -6.59 3.88 -1.07
CA ILE A 12 -6.24 5.06 -0.27
C ILE A 12 -5.87 6.27 -1.15
N ALA A 13 -4.88 6.12 -2.04
CA ALA A 13 -4.44 7.21 -2.91
C ALA A 13 -5.56 7.70 -3.85
N GLY A 14 -6.28 6.76 -4.47
CA GLY A 14 -7.34 7.08 -5.43
C GLY A 14 -8.55 7.75 -4.79
N LEU A 15 -8.98 7.29 -3.61
CA LEU A 15 -10.08 7.87 -2.84
C LEU A 15 -9.71 9.24 -2.28
N SER A 16 -8.50 9.40 -1.74
CA SER A 16 -7.98 10.71 -1.30
C SER A 16 -7.92 11.70 -2.46
N LEU A 17 -7.42 11.27 -3.64
CA LEU A 17 -7.35 12.15 -4.81
C LEU A 17 -8.74 12.48 -5.35
N ALA A 18 -9.66 11.51 -5.39
CA ALA A 18 -11.03 11.72 -5.82
C ALA A 18 -11.74 12.77 -4.95
N TYR A 19 -11.57 12.70 -3.63
CA TYR A 19 -12.08 13.71 -2.70
C TYR A 19 -11.58 15.12 -3.05
N TRP A 20 -10.25 15.27 -3.19
CA TRP A 20 -9.66 16.58 -3.45
C TRP A 20 -10.03 17.14 -4.82
N LEU A 21 -9.99 16.33 -5.87
CA LEU A 21 -10.33 16.79 -7.23
C LEU A 21 -11.81 17.14 -7.34
N ASN A 22 -12.70 16.36 -6.71
CA ASN A 22 -14.13 16.69 -6.67
C ASN A 22 -14.36 18.04 -5.96
N ARG A 23 -13.74 18.23 -4.78
CA ARG A 23 -13.78 19.50 -4.04
C ARG A 23 -13.22 20.67 -4.84
N ASN A 24 -12.23 20.42 -5.70
CA ASN A 24 -11.60 21.42 -6.56
C ASN A 24 -12.36 21.67 -7.88
N GLY A 25 -13.57 21.11 -8.03
CA GLY A 25 -14.47 21.42 -9.14
C GLY A 25 -14.26 20.59 -10.41
N TYR A 26 -13.49 19.50 -10.34
CA TYR A 26 -13.39 18.52 -11.43
C TYR A 26 -14.62 17.59 -11.45
N THR A 27 -14.95 17.07 -12.62
CA THR A 27 -15.86 15.93 -12.74
C THR A 27 -15.04 14.65 -12.71
N VAL A 28 -15.16 13.89 -11.62
CA VAL A 28 -14.27 12.76 -11.36
C VAL A 28 -14.95 11.44 -11.69
N THR A 29 -14.24 10.60 -12.44
CA THR A 29 -14.54 9.17 -12.59
C THR A 29 -13.41 8.35 -11.97
N VAL A 30 -13.75 7.33 -11.19
CA VAL A 30 -12.81 6.35 -10.63
C VAL A 30 -13.13 4.99 -11.22
N VAL A 31 -12.14 4.32 -11.80
CA VAL A 31 -12.25 2.95 -12.31
C VAL A 31 -11.51 1.99 -11.39
N GLU A 32 -12.12 0.87 -11.04
CA GLU A 32 -11.58 -0.12 -10.10
C GLU A 32 -11.80 -1.54 -10.60
N LEU A 33 -10.75 -2.36 -10.53
CA LEU A 33 -10.77 -3.75 -11.00
C LEU A 33 -11.68 -4.63 -10.12
N SER A 34 -11.71 -4.36 -8.83
CA SER A 34 -12.46 -5.09 -7.82
C SER A 34 -13.97 -4.87 -7.97
N LYS A 35 -14.77 -5.77 -7.39
CA LYS A 35 -16.26 -5.68 -7.39
C LYS A 35 -16.81 -4.53 -6.53
N GLY A 36 -15.98 -4.00 -5.65
CA GLY A 36 -16.23 -2.90 -4.73
C GLY A 36 -14.90 -2.48 -4.13
N LEU A 37 -14.92 -1.74 -3.01
CA LEU A 37 -13.69 -1.46 -2.27
C LEU A 37 -13.01 -2.77 -1.84
N ARG A 38 -11.71 -2.90 -2.12
CA ARG A 38 -10.93 -4.07 -1.72
C ARG A 38 -10.91 -4.18 -0.20
N ARG A 39 -11.37 -5.32 0.30
CA ARG A 39 -11.46 -5.66 1.74
C ARG A 39 -10.27 -6.50 2.21
N GLY A 40 -10.05 -6.51 3.51
CA GLY A 40 -9.02 -7.29 4.19
C GLY A 40 -7.63 -6.65 4.16
N GLY A 41 -6.65 -7.43 4.61
CA GLY A 41 -5.26 -7.00 4.79
C GLY A 41 -4.94 -6.62 6.23
N SER A 42 -3.68 -6.30 6.49
CA SER A 42 -3.19 -5.93 7.82
C SER A 42 -3.65 -4.52 8.23
N PRO A 43 -3.62 -4.18 9.53
CA PRO A 43 -3.67 -2.79 9.98
C PRO A 43 -2.66 -1.92 9.23
N ILE A 44 -3.00 -0.64 9.08
CA ILE A 44 -2.19 0.35 8.40
C ILE A 44 -2.08 1.60 9.25
N ASP A 45 -1.06 2.38 8.97
CA ASP A 45 -0.74 3.55 9.77
C ASP A 45 -0.99 4.86 9.03
N VAL A 46 -1.57 5.82 9.73
CA VAL A 46 -1.65 7.22 9.34
C VAL A 46 -0.66 7.98 10.20
N ARG A 47 0.49 8.28 9.62
CA ARG A 47 1.68 8.81 10.29
C ARG A 47 1.98 10.26 9.91
N GLY A 48 2.47 11.03 10.88
CA GLY A 48 2.98 12.38 10.66
C GLY A 48 1.99 13.31 9.94
N SER A 49 2.45 13.99 8.89
CA SER A 49 1.66 14.97 8.13
C SER A 49 0.42 14.41 7.44
N ALA A 50 0.30 13.09 7.29
CA ALA A 50 -0.93 12.48 6.81
C ALA A 50 -2.11 12.72 7.77
N LEU A 51 -1.86 12.94 9.06
CA LEU A 51 -2.86 13.34 10.04
C LEU A 51 -3.33 14.80 9.83
N ASP A 52 -2.43 15.68 9.38
CA ASP A 52 -2.80 17.05 8.99
C ASP A 52 -3.68 17.02 7.73
N VAL A 53 -3.32 16.20 6.73
CA VAL A 53 -4.15 15.97 5.54
C VAL A 53 -5.53 15.41 5.94
N ALA A 54 -5.58 14.45 6.86
CA ALA A 54 -6.84 13.93 7.39
C ALA A 54 -7.67 15.00 8.10
N ALA A 55 -7.04 15.95 8.80
CA ALA A 55 -7.71 17.08 9.43
C ALA A 55 -8.30 18.03 8.37
N GLU A 56 -7.53 18.37 7.34
CA GLU A 56 -7.99 19.22 6.22
C GLU A 56 -9.15 18.56 5.45
N MET A 57 -9.13 17.24 5.32
CA MET A 57 -10.22 16.46 4.73
C MET A 57 -11.46 16.34 5.64
N GLY A 58 -11.35 16.73 6.92
CA GLY A 58 -12.43 16.62 7.91
C GLY A 58 -12.69 15.19 8.43
N ILE A 59 -11.71 14.29 8.32
CA ILE A 59 -11.85 12.87 8.69
C ILE A 59 -11.00 12.44 9.88
N LEU A 60 -10.15 13.32 10.42
CA LEU A 60 -9.25 12.99 11.52
C LEU A 60 -9.97 12.38 12.73
N ASP A 61 -11.11 12.95 13.13
CA ASP A 61 -11.87 12.43 14.28
C ASP A 61 -12.50 11.06 14.00
N LYS A 62 -12.91 10.80 12.75
CA LYS A 62 -13.40 9.46 12.33
C LYS A 62 -12.28 8.42 12.38
N ILE A 63 -11.07 8.80 11.97
CA ILE A 63 -9.87 7.95 12.05
C ILE A 63 -9.54 7.64 13.50
N LYS A 64 -9.48 8.66 14.37
CA LYS A 64 -9.25 8.49 15.83
C LYS A 64 -10.29 7.58 16.48
N ALA A 65 -11.56 7.71 16.11
CA ALA A 65 -12.64 6.87 16.64
C ALA A 65 -12.52 5.39 16.25
N LYS A 66 -11.67 5.06 15.28
CA LYS A 66 -11.40 3.71 14.77
C LYS A 66 -9.95 3.27 15.05
N GLU A 67 -9.23 3.98 15.91
CA GLU A 67 -7.86 3.64 16.26
C GLU A 67 -7.75 2.21 16.81
N PHE A 68 -6.82 1.45 16.24
CA PHE A 68 -6.56 0.07 16.60
C PHE A 68 -5.46 -0.01 17.67
N LEU A 69 -5.88 0.06 18.93
CA LEU A 69 -4.98 -0.07 20.08
C LEU A 69 -4.77 -1.54 20.42
N HIS A 70 -3.52 -1.99 20.35
CA HIS A 70 -3.16 -3.36 20.65
C HIS A 70 -1.77 -3.47 21.29
N THR A 71 -1.41 -4.67 21.75
CA THR A 71 -0.09 -4.99 22.28
C THR A 71 0.41 -6.21 21.55
N ASP A 72 1.56 -6.05 20.92
CA ASP A 72 2.23 -7.07 20.13
C ASP A 72 3.22 -7.85 20.98
N GLU A 73 3.50 -9.07 20.55
CA GLU A 73 4.44 -9.96 21.21
C GLU A 73 5.42 -10.53 20.18
N MET A 74 6.71 -10.52 20.53
CA MET A 74 7.67 -11.42 19.90
C MET A 74 7.80 -12.67 20.74
N VAL A 75 7.73 -13.84 20.11
CA VAL A 75 7.77 -15.14 20.79
C VAL A 75 8.95 -16.00 20.31
N ASN A 76 9.33 -17.00 21.11
CA ASN A 76 10.24 -18.05 20.68
C ASN A 76 9.49 -19.21 19.97
N ALA A 77 10.24 -20.24 19.58
CA ALA A 77 9.69 -21.41 18.87
C ALA A 77 8.66 -22.22 19.71
N GLN A 78 8.73 -22.11 21.04
CA GLN A 78 7.80 -22.73 21.99
C GLN A 78 6.57 -21.85 22.27
N ASN A 79 6.41 -20.74 21.55
CA ASN A 79 5.35 -19.75 21.74
C ASN A 79 5.42 -19.04 23.12
N GLU A 80 6.61 -18.94 23.70
CA GLU A 80 6.84 -18.16 24.92
C GLU A 80 7.21 -16.72 24.56
N THR A 81 6.58 -15.75 25.23
CA THR A 81 6.79 -14.31 24.99
C THR A 81 8.19 -13.88 25.42
N LEU A 82 8.95 -13.33 24.47
CA LEU A 82 10.29 -12.75 24.66
C LEU A 82 10.23 -11.26 24.99
N VAL A 83 9.30 -10.54 24.37
CA VAL A 83 9.01 -9.12 24.63
C VAL A 83 7.58 -8.81 24.19
N SER A 84 6.91 -7.93 24.94
CA SER A 84 5.63 -7.35 24.58
C SER A 84 5.79 -5.84 24.38
N PHE A 85 5.17 -5.27 23.35
CA PHE A 85 5.33 -3.86 23.03
C PHE A 85 4.09 -3.28 22.35
N ASN A 86 4.00 -1.95 22.33
CA ASN A 86 3.05 -1.23 21.50
C ASN A 86 3.87 -0.28 20.60
N ILE A 87 3.71 -0.38 19.28
CA ILE A 87 4.52 0.41 18.37
C ILE A 87 4.23 1.91 18.46
N ASN A 88 2.96 2.29 18.71
CA ASN A 88 2.53 3.69 18.79
C ASN A 88 2.94 4.38 20.10
N THR A 89 3.43 3.65 21.11
CA THR A 89 4.03 4.26 22.32
C THR A 89 5.51 4.59 22.15
N GLN A 90 6.15 4.08 21.09
CA GLN A 90 7.54 4.39 20.78
C GLN A 90 7.69 5.86 20.37
N ALA A 91 8.77 6.50 20.82
CA ALA A 91 9.00 7.93 20.56
C ALA A 91 8.98 8.31 19.06
N GLU A 92 9.39 7.39 18.19
CA GLU A 92 9.41 7.57 16.73
C GLU A 92 8.00 7.61 16.09
N TYR A 93 7.01 6.96 16.72
CA TYR A 93 5.65 6.79 16.20
C TYR A 93 4.59 7.45 17.09
N LYS A 94 5.03 8.23 18.08
CA LYS A 94 4.15 8.84 19.06
C LYS A 94 3.18 9.82 18.39
N GLY A 95 1.89 9.54 18.51
CA GLY A 95 0.82 10.36 17.93
C GLY A 95 0.37 9.91 16.54
N ASP A 96 1.06 8.93 15.93
CA ASP A 96 0.55 8.23 14.77
C ASP A 96 -0.66 7.37 15.15
N ILE A 97 -1.54 7.13 14.18
CA ILE A 97 -2.74 6.32 14.38
C ILE A 97 -2.66 5.08 13.51
N GLU A 98 -2.75 3.91 14.12
CA GLU A 98 -2.99 2.68 13.38
C GLU A 98 -4.49 2.40 13.30
N ILE A 99 -4.94 1.91 12.16
CA ILE A 99 -6.35 1.65 11.85
C ILE A 99 -6.47 0.43 10.94
N HIS A 100 -7.57 -0.31 11.03
CA HIS A 100 -7.86 -1.32 10.03
C HIS A 100 -8.02 -0.69 8.64
N ARG A 101 -7.33 -1.24 7.65
CA ARG A 101 -7.34 -0.72 6.27
C ARG A 101 -8.75 -0.52 5.71
N ASP A 102 -9.65 -1.45 6.01
CA ASP A 102 -11.04 -1.38 5.57
C ASP A 102 -11.77 -0.18 6.16
N ASP A 103 -11.54 0.13 7.44
CA ASP A 103 -12.19 1.28 8.09
C ASP A 103 -11.66 2.60 7.51
N LEU A 104 -10.37 2.72 7.21
CA LEU A 104 -9.84 3.92 6.54
C LEU A 104 -10.39 4.05 5.11
N ALA A 105 -10.48 2.95 4.36
CA ALA A 105 -11.03 2.97 3.01
C ALA A 105 -12.51 3.40 3.02
N ASP A 106 -13.30 2.90 3.98
CA ASP A 106 -14.70 3.32 4.17
C ASP A 106 -14.79 4.79 4.55
N ILE A 107 -13.99 5.25 5.52
CA ILE A 107 -13.95 6.67 5.92
C ILE A 107 -13.66 7.57 4.73
N LEU A 108 -12.68 7.22 3.89
CA LEU A 108 -12.31 8.01 2.70
C LEU A 108 -13.42 8.00 1.65
N PHE A 109 -14.00 6.83 1.37
CA PHE A 109 -15.07 6.68 0.38
C PHE A 109 -16.34 7.44 0.81
N GLU A 110 -16.76 7.29 2.06
CA GLU A 110 -17.94 7.97 2.63
C GLU A 110 -17.73 9.48 2.81
N ASN A 111 -16.47 9.96 2.77
CA ASN A 111 -16.18 11.40 2.83
C ASN A 111 -16.46 12.12 1.50
N ILE A 112 -16.65 11.37 0.42
CA ILE A 112 -17.03 11.90 -0.89
C ILE A 112 -18.57 11.98 -0.92
N PRO A 113 -19.18 13.15 -1.19
CA PRO A 113 -20.62 13.26 -1.24
C PRO A 113 -21.25 12.30 -2.26
N ALA A 114 -22.32 11.63 -1.86
CA ALA A 114 -22.98 10.62 -2.69
C ALA A 114 -23.44 11.21 -4.03
N GLY A 115 -23.04 10.57 -5.13
CA GLY A 115 -23.43 10.98 -6.49
C GLY A 115 -22.54 12.06 -7.13
N GLU A 116 -21.56 12.62 -6.42
CA GLU A 116 -20.65 13.63 -7.00
C GLU A 116 -19.48 13.01 -7.78
N VAL A 117 -19.08 11.78 -7.46
CA VAL A 117 -18.02 11.03 -8.15
C VAL A 117 -18.60 9.75 -8.76
N THR A 118 -18.24 9.48 -10.01
CA THR A 118 -18.66 8.24 -10.70
C THR A 118 -17.67 7.12 -10.43
N PHE A 119 -18.14 5.99 -9.89
CA PHE A 119 -17.32 4.80 -9.67
C PHE A 119 -17.70 3.69 -10.65
N ILE A 120 -16.71 3.16 -11.38
CA ILE A 120 -16.86 2.06 -12.34
C ILE A 120 -16.07 0.87 -11.82
N PHE A 121 -16.75 -0.02 -11.09
CA PHE A 121 -16.18 -1.27 -10.56
C PHE A 121 -16.13 -2.36 -11.63
N GLN A 122 -15.36 -3.42 -11.35
CA GLN A 122 -15.11 -4.53 -12.29
C GLN A 122 -14.66 -4.05 -13.67
N ASN A 123 -13.82 -3.02 -13.69
CA ASN A 123 -13.28 -2.50 -14.94
C ASN A 123 -11.86 -1.98 -14.73
N ARG A 124 -11.13 -1.77 -15.81
CA ARG A 124 -9.77 -1.21 -15.78
C ARG A 124 -9.43 -0.59 -17.12
N ILE A 125 -8.39 0.23 -17.15
CA ILE A 125 -7.82 0.77 -18.37
C ILE A 125 -7.06 -0.35 -19.10
N GLU A 126 -7.36 -0.56 -20.38
CA GLU A 126 -6.60 -1.44 -21.28
C GLU A 126 -5.72 -0.64 -22.23
N GLN A 127 -6.19 0.52 -22.69
CA GLN A 127 -5.46 1.39 -23.61
C GLN A 127 -5.62 2.86 -23.21
N LEU A 128 -4.55 3.63 -23.42
CA LEU A 128 -4.49 5.05 -23.13
C LEU A 128 -3.74 5.76 -24.27
N LEU A 129 -4.44 6.66 -24.98
CA LEU A 129 -3.88 7.49 -26.06
C LEU A 129 -3.96 8.97 -25.67
N GLN A 130 -2.83 9.66 -25.72
CA GLN A 130 -2.77 11.09 -25.39
C GLN A 130 -2.82 11.94 -26.66
N TYR A 131 -3.65 12.97 -26.65
CA TYR A 131 -3.73 14.02 -27.65
C TYR A 131 -3.40 15.38 -27.01
N GLU A 132 -3.33 16.43 -27.82
CA GLU A 132 -3.02 17.78 -27.33
C GLU A 132 -4.05 18.29 -26.32
N ASP A 133 -5.34 17.98 -26.52
CA ASP A 133 -6.47 18.50 -25.74
C ASP A 133 -7.10 17.48 -24.77
N ARG A 134 -6.83 16.18 -24.95
CA ARG A 134 -7.50 15.10 -24.20
C ARG A 134 -6.65 13.82 -24.07
N VAL A 135 -7.15 12.90 -23.26
CA VAL A 135 -6.72 11.51 -23.18
C VAL A 135 -7.91 10.62 -23.50
N GLU A 136 -7.76 9.80 -24.53
CA GLU A 136 -8.72 8.76 -24.89
C GLU A 136 -8.35 7.47 -24.16
N VAL A 137 -9.33 6.88 -23.47
CA VAL A 137 -9.16 5.70 -22.63
C VAL A 137 -10.10 4.62 -23.12
N THR A 138 -9.57 3.44 -23.42
CA THR A 138 -10.35 2.24 -23.67
C THR A 138 -10.32 1.36 -22.44
N PHE A 139 -11.50 1.01 -21.95
CA PHE A 139 -11.67 0.14 -20.80
C PHE A 139 -11.69 -1.34 -21.20
N ARG A 140 -11.53 -2.24 -20.22
CA ARG A 140 -11.59 -3.69 -20.43
C ARG A 140 -12.88 -4.17 -21.09
N THR A 141 -13.97 -3.46 -20.87
CA THR A 141 -15.28 -3.74 -21.50
C THR A 141 -15.34 -3.36 -22.98
N GLY A 142 -14.31 -2.71 -23.53
CA GLY A 142 -14.24 -2.19 -24.89
C GLY A 142 -14.81 -0.78 -25.06
N GLU A 143 -15.52 -0.27 -24.04
CA GLU A 143 -15.99 1.12 -24.03
C GLU A 143 -14.82 2.10 -24.05
N THR A 144 -14.99 3.20 -24.79
CA THR A 144 -13.98 4.26 -24.88
C THR A 144 -14.55 5.59 -24.38
N SER A 145 -13.74 6.37 -23.69
CA SER A 145 -14.12 7.69 -23.14
C SER A 145 -12.96 8.67 -23.19
N ASN A 146 -13.29 9.97 -23.23
CA ASN A 146 -12.31 11.05 -23.27
C ASN A 146 -12.26 11.78 -21.93
N PHE A 147 -11.05 12.09 -21.46
CA PHE A 147 -10.78 12.83 -20.24
C PHE A 147 -9.75 13.93 -20.49
N ASP A 148 -9.79 15.01 -19.72
CA ASP A 148 -8.74 16.03 -19.75
C ASP A 148 -7.43 15.49 -19.17
N PHE A 149 -7.53 14.70 -18.09
CA PHE A 149 -6.40 14.08 -17.38
C PHE A 149 -6.72 12.66 -16.90
N VAL A 150 -5.68 11.84 -16.81
CA VAL A 150 -5.74 10.50 -16.20
C VAL A 150 -4.75 10.42 -15.04
N PHE A 151 -5.19 9.89 -13.91
CA PHE A 151 -4.41 9.70 -12.71
C PHE A 151 -4.25 8.21 -12.40
N GLY A 152 -3.01 7.71 -12.37
CA GLY A 152 -2.72 6.34 -11.95
C GLY A 152 -2.57 6.26 -10.43
N ALA A 153 -3.51 5.57 -9.78
CA ALA A 153 -3.51 5.23 -8.35
C ALA A 153 -3.71 3.71 -8.17
N ASP A 154 -3.23 2.93 -9.14
CA ASP A 154 -3.52 1.51 -9.36
C ASP A 154 -2.42 0.58 -8.80
N GLY A 155 -1.73 1.05 -7.76
CA GLY A 155 -0.81 0.25 -6.95
C GLY A 155 0.57 0.00 -7.58
N THR A 156 1.38 -0.80 -6.88
CA THR A 156 2.77 -1.10 -7.26
C THR A 156 2.89 -1.61 -8.69
N HIS A 157 2.01 -2.52 -9.13
CA HIS A 157 2.01 -3.06 -10.50
C HIS A 157 1.17 -2.26 -11.51
N SER A 158 1.26 -0.93 -11.43
CA SER A 158 0.44 0.04 -12.16
C SER A 158 0.36 -0.23 -13.67
N ALA A 159 -0.87 -0.37 -14.16
CA ALA A 159 -1.18 -0.44 -15.58
C ALA A 159 -0.98 0.92 -16.25
N VAL A 160 -1.37 2.02 -15.58
CA VAL A 160 -1.16 3.38 -16.10
C VAL A 160 0.33 3.68 -16.28
N ARG A 161 1.17 3.30 -15.32
CA ARG A 161 2.64 3.44 -15.45
C ARG A 161 3.13 2.69 -16.69
N ARG A 162 2.73 1.42 -16.84
CA ARG A 162 3.14 0.58 -17.98
C ARG A 162 2.74 1.17 -19.33
N LEU A 163 1.50 1.63 -19.45
CA LEU A 163 0.95 2.16 -20.70
C LEU A 163 1.60 3.49 -21.13
N VAL A 164 2.05 4.31 -20.19
CA VAL A 164 2.48 5.69 -20.47
C VAL A 164 3.99 5.88 -20.39
N PHE A 165 4.62 5.25 -19.40
CA PHE A 165 6.03 5.46 -19.08
C PHE A 165 6.90 4.32 -19.61
N GLY A 166 6.36 3.10 -19.67
CA GLY A 166 7.04 1.91 -20.15
C GLY A 166 7.06 0.80 -19.10
N PRO A 167 7.80 -0.29 -19.37
CA PRO A 167 7.70 -1.51 -18.59
C PRO A 167 8.19 -1.33 -17.14
N GLU A 168 7.67 -2.15 -16.23
CA GLU A 168 7.81 -1.96 -14.77
C GLU A 168 9.24 -2.12 -14.27
N GLU A 169 9.99 -3.05 -14.85
CA GLU A 169 11.38 -3.36 -14.55
C GLU A 169 12.32 -2.14 -14.70
N ASN A 170 11.93 -1.14 -15.50
CA ASN A 170 12.67 0.11 -15.60
C ASN A 170 12.66 0.91 -14.29
N TYR A 171 11.62 0.75 -13.47
CA TYR A 171 11.33 1.57 -12.29
C TYR A 171 11.33 0.79 -10.99
N SER A 172 10.96 -0.49 -11.02
CA SER A 172 10.95 -1.35 -9.83
C SER A 172 12.38 -1.69 -9.40
N ARG A 173 12.63 -1.64 -8.10
CA ARG A 173 13.89 -1.99 -7.46
C ARG A 173 13.61 -2.98 -6.35
N PHE A 174 14.18 -4.18 -6.48
CA PHE A 174 14.06 -5.26 -5.50
C PHE A 174 14.97 -5.01 -4.28
N PHE A 175 14.49 -5.35 -3.08
CA PHE A 175 15.20 -5.13 -1.81
C PHE A 175 15.47 -6.43 -1.03
N GLY A 176 15.61 -7.57 -1.71
CA GLY A 176 16.18 -8.78 -1.10
C GLY A 176 15.22 -9.57 -0.21
N ALA A 177 13.91 -9.39 -0.37
CA ALA A 177 12.91 -10.10 0.42
C ALA A 177 11.61 -10.30 -0.36
N TYR A 178 10.86 -11.33 0.03
CA TYR A 178 9.52 -11.65 -0.45
C TYR A 178 8.58 -11.78 0.73
N PHE A 179 7.29 -11.60 0.47
CA PHE A 179 6.27 -11.73 1.49
C PHE A 179 5.00 -12.35 0.95
N ALA A 180 4.26 -13.01 1.85
CA ALA A 180 2.96 -13.57 1.57
C ALA A 180 1.97 -13.26 2.69
N ILE A 181 0.74 -12.93 2.32
CA ILE A 181 -0.34 -12.61 3.25
C ILE A 181 -1.56 -13.46 2.88
N VAL A 182 -2.19 -14.04 3.90
CA VAL A 182 -3.45 -14.76 3.76
C VAL A 182 -4.33 -14.54 4.99
N GLU A 183 -5.65 -14.52 4.80
CA GLU A 183 -6.58 -14.70 5.92
C GLU A 183 -6.54 -16.17 6.38
N ALA A 184 -6.33 -16.40 7.66
CA ALA A 184 -6.24 -17.71 8.30
C ALA A 184 -7.36 -17.85 9.36
N PRO A 185 -8.62 -18.09 8.94
CA PRO A 185 -9.78 -18.08 9.84
C PRO A 185 -9.81 -19.25 10.84
N ALA A 186 -9.03 -20.31 10.58
CA ALA A 186 -8.90 -21.45 11.48
C ALA A 186 -7.99 -21.15 12.70
N ILE A 187 -7.14 -20.12 12.60
CA ILE A 187 -6.25 -19.70 13.68
C ILE A 187 -7.02 -18.76 14.61
N GLN A 188 -7.01 -19.05 15.92
CA GLN A 188 -7.71 -18.19 16.87
C GLN A 188 -7.04 -16.82 17.01
N PRO A 189 -7.81 -15.72 16.96
CA PRO A 189 -7.26 -14.38 17.12
C PRO A 189 -6.77 -14.14 18.54
N GLY A 190 -5.56 -13.60 18.65
CA GLY A 190 -5.01 -13.05 19.90
C GLY A 190 -5.49 -11.62 20.18
N LYS A 191 -4.91 -10.99 21.21
CA LYS A 191 -5.19 -9.58 21.56
C LYS A 191 -4.42 -8.56 20.72
N GLY A 192 -3.30 -8.98 20.13
CA GLY A 192 -2.46 -8.20 19.23
C GLY A 192 -1.65 -9.13 18.34
N ALA A 193 -0.69 -8.58 17.60
CA ALA A 193 0.12 -9.36 16.69
C ALA A 193 1.07 -10.28 17.47
N VAL A 194 1.25 -11.50 16.97
CA VAL A 194 2.27 -12.42 17.47
C VAL A 194 3.30 -12.62 16.37
N ILE A 195 4.55 -12.30 16.67
CA ILE A 195 5.67 -12.26 15.73
C ILE A 195 6.70 -13.33 16.14
N TYR A 196 7.12 -14.13 15.17
CA TYR A 196 8.16 -15.13 15.31
C TYR A 196 9.23 -14.93 14.24
N HIS A 197 10.50 -15.07 14.63
CA HIS A 197 11.64 -14.90 13.74
C HIS A 197 12.49 -16.16 13.67
N GLU A 198 12.99 -16.43 12.47
CA GLU A 198 14.18 -17.25 12.21
C GLU A 198 15.18 -16.38 11.43
N PRO A 199 16.48 -16.69 11.42
CA PRO A 199 17.44 -15.94 10.59
C PRO A 199 16.97 -15.86 9.13
N GLY A 200 16.73 -14.64 8.66
CA GLY A 200 16.25 -14.35 7.30
C GLY A 200 14.75 -14.61 7.08
N LYS A 201 13.96 -14.90 8.12
CA LYS A 201 12.53 -15.15 8.02
C LYS A 201 11.73 -14.52 9.16
N MET A 202 10.50 -14.17 8.86
CA MET A 202 9.52 -13.71 9.84
C MET A 202 8.18 -14.37 9.55
N ALA A 203 7.50 -14.78 10.61
CA ALA A 203 6.09 -15.13 10.58
C ALA A 203 5.34 -14.24 11.56
N ALA A 204 4.19 -13.73 11.15
CA ALA A 204 3.34 -12.93 12.03
C ALA A 204 1.87 -13.31 11.88
N LEU A 205 1.15 -13.26 12.99
CA LEU A 205 -0.29 -13.46 13.07
C LEU A 205 -0.94 -12.18 13.59
N TYR A 206 -1.65 -11.46 12.73
CA TYR A 206 -2.33 -10.22 13.07
C TYR A 206 -3.82 -10.46 13.30
N PRO A 207 -4.40 -10.11 14.46
CA PRO A 207 -5.84 -10.11 14.64
C PRO A 207 -6.50 -9.15 13.66
N PHE A 208 -7.50 -9.64 12.93
CA PHE A 208 -8.29 -8.82 12.01
C PHE A 208 -9.78 -9.13 12.18
N ARG A 209 -10.49 -8.24 12.87
CA ARG A 209 -11.91 -8.43 13.24
C ARG A 209 -12.15 -9.79 13.92
N LYS A 210 -12.75 -10.76 13.21
CA LYS A 210 -13.08 -12.11 13.70
C LYS A 210 -12.13 -13.20 13.19
N ALA A 211 -11.12 -12.83 12.43
CA ALA A 211 -10.14 -13.72 11.82
C ALA A 211 -8.71 -13.27 12.15
N VAL A 212 -7.73 -13.98 11.59
CA VAL A 212 -6.31 -13.65 11.68
C VAL A 212 -5.76 -13.48 10.27
N ASN A 213 -4.95 -12.46 10.03
CA ASN A 213 -4.11 -12.38 8.84
C ASN A 213 -2.72 -12.92 9.17
N ALA A 214 -2.32 -13.97 8.47
CA ALA A 214 -0.99 -14.55 8.58
C ALA A 214 -0.07 -13.93 7.53
N LEU A 215 1.10 -13.47 7.97
CA LEU A 215 2.16 -12.90 7.15
C LEU A 215 3.39 -13.80 7.25
N LEU A 216 3.95 -14.19 6.11
CA LEU A 216 5.28 -14.78 6.01
C LEU A 216 6.18 -13.82 5.23
N VAL A 217 7.40 -13.61 5.71
CA VAL A 217 8.43 -12.81 5.03
C VAL A 217 9.72 -13.62 5.04
N PHE A 218 10.45 -13.63 3.92
CA PHE A 218 11.76 -14.28 3.85
C PHE A 218 12.72 -13.48 2.98
N ARG A 219 14.00 -13.52 3.34
CA ARG A 219 15.12 -12.98 2.57
C ARG A 219 15.49 -13.94 1.45
N SER A 220 15.75 -13.39 0.26
CA SER A 220 16.21 -14.18 -0.88
C SER A 220 16.87 -13.29 -1.92
N GLU A 221 17.68 -13.90 -2.79
CA GLU A 221 18.07 -13.28 -4.04
C GLU A 221 16.85 -13.11 -4.96
N LYS A 222 17.00 -12.35 -6.04
CA LYS A 222 15.90 -12.10 -6.99
C LYS A 222 15.52 -13.43 -7.67
N LEU A 223 14.29 -13.87 -7.44
CA LEU A 223 13.69 -15.05 -8.06
C LEU A 223 13.16 -14.72 -9.46
N ASP A 224 13.23 -15.71 -10.35
CA ASP A 224 12.54 -15.70 -11.63
C ASP A 224 11.14 -16.30 -11.44
N TYR A 225 10.13 -15.44 -11.28
CA TYR A 225 8.74 -15.84 -11.09
C TYR A 225 7.79 -14.87 -11.77
N ASP A 226 6.61 -15.36 -12.13
CA ASP A 226 5.49 -14.53 -12.57
C ASP A 226 4.63 -14.16 -11.35
N TYR A 227 4.55 -12.86 -11.04
CA TYR A 227 3.75 -12.32 -9.94
C TYR A 227 2.24 -12.54 -10.07
N LYS A 228 1.78 -13.11 -11.20
CA LYS A 228 0.40 -13.54 -11.44
C LYS A 228 0.21 -15.05 -11.32
N ASN A 229 1.28 -15.81 -11.04
CA ASN A 229 1.24 -17.26 -11.01
C ASN A 229 1.18 -17.80 -9.58
N ASP A 230 -0.05 -17.98 -9.09
CA ASP A 230 -0.31 -18.47 -7.74
C ASP A 230 0.32 -19.83 -7.45
N ALA A 231 0.44 -20.71 -8.45
CA ALA A 231 1.08 -22.00 -8.28
C ALA A 231 2.60 -21.86 -8.01
N GLN A 232 3.26 -20.93 -8.70
CA GLN A 232 4.66 -20.60 -8.42
C GLN A 232 4.81 -19.98 -7.03
N HIS A 233 3.93 -19.06 -6.64
CA HIS A 233 3.95 -18.46 -5.29
C HIS A 233 3.88 -19.53 -4.18
N LYS A 234 2.95 -20.47 -4.31
CA LYS A 234 2.77 -21.59 -3.38
C LYS A 234 4.01 -22.48 -3.33
N GLN A 235 4.63 -22.77 -4.47
CA GLN A 235 5.85 -23.57 -4.53
C GLN A 235 7.03 -22.86 -3.84
N ILE A 236 7.21 -21.55 -4.11
CA ILE A 236 8.26 -20.73 -3.49
C ILE A 236 8.10 -20.72 -1.96
N LEU A 237 6.88 -20.51 -1.45
CA LEU A 237 6.61 -20.54 -0.01
C LEU A 237 6.92 -21.91 0.60
N LYS A 238 6.51 -22.99 -0.07
CA LYS A 238 6.79 -24.35 0.38
C LYS A 238 8.28 -24.61 0.51
N GLU A 239 9.08 -24.23 -0.49
CA GLU A 239 10.53 -24.41 -0.49
C GLU A 239 11.21 -23.59 0.61
N ASN A 240 10.81 -22.33 0.78
CA ASN A 240 11.46 -21.44 1.74
C ASN A 240 11.08 -21.74 3.20
N PHE A 241 9.89 -22.30 3.47
CA PHE A 241 9.40 -22.53 4.84
C PHE A 241 9.28 -24.00 5.26
N ALA A 242 9.67 -24.96 4.42
CA ALA A 242 9.51 -26.41 4.69
C ALA A 242 10.05 -26.91 6.04
N ASN A 243 11.14 -26.32 6.54
CA ASN A 243 11.84 -26.76 7.76
C ASN A 243 11.75 -25.72 8.89
N SER A 244 10.79 -24.80 8.82
CA SER A 244 10.62 -23.76 9.82
C SER A 244 9.81 -24.26 11.03
N ALA A 245 10.10 -23.69 12.20
CA ALA A 245 9.51 -24.06 13.48
C ALA A 245 8.24 -23.25 13.80
N TRP A 246 7.80 -23.32 15.07
CA TRP A 246 6.62 -22.63 15.59
C TRP A 246 5.35 -23.00 14.80
N LYS A 247 4.46 -22.04 14.54
CA LYS A 247 3.20 -22.19 13.80
C LYS A 247 3.37 -22.02 12.29
N ILE A 248 4.60 -21.89 11.79
CA ILE A 248 4.84 -21.71 10.35
C ILE A 248 4.25 -22.85 9.51
N PRO A 249 4.33 -24.14 9.91
CA PRO A 249 3.68 -25.21 9.14
C PRO A 249 2.16 -25.02 9.00
N GLU A 250 1.46 -24.62 10.07
CA GLU A 250 0.01 -24.34 10.05
C GLU A 250 -0.32 -23.12 9.17
N ILE A 251 0.49 -22.05 9.25
CA ILE A 251 0.36 -20.87 8.40
C ILE A 251 0.57 -21.25 6.93
N LEU A 252 1.59 -22.07 6.65
CA LEU A 252 1.91 -22.52 5.30
C LEU A 252 0.76 -23.36 4.74
N ASP A 253 0.18 -24.27 5.50
CA ASP A 253 -0.99 -25.04 5.08
C ASP A 253 -2.18 -24.12 4.71
N ALA A 254 -2.44 -23.07 5.50
CA ALA A 254 -3.46 -22.07 5.18
C ALA A 254 -3.15 -21.30 3.87
N MET A 255 -1.89 -20.91 3.66
CA MET A 255 -1.45 -20.24 2.42
C MET A 255 -1.58 -21.14 1.19
N LEU A 256 -1.18 -22.42 1.31
CA LEU A 256 -1.27 -23.38 0.21
C LEU A 256 -2.72 -23.74 -0.14
N GLY A 257 -3.60 -23.78 0.85
CA GLY A 257 -5.03 -24.07 0.68
C GLY A 257 -5.90 -22.89 0.24
N SER A 258 -5.37 -21.66 0.24
CA SER A 258 -6.15 -20.45 -0.06
C SER A 258 -6.14 -20.10 -1.55
N ASP A 259 -7.28 -19.61 -2.05
CA ASP A 259 -7.43 -18.99 -3.37
C ASP A 259 -7.19 -17.47 -3.34
N ASN A 260 -6.99 -16.88 -2.15
CA ASN A 260 -6.81 -15.44 -1.94
C ASN A 260 -5.41 -15.13 -1.36
N LEU A 261 -4.42 -15.95 -1.66
CA LEU A 261 -3.03 -15.72 -1.28
C LEU A 261 -2.51 -14.47 -1.99
N TYR A 262 -2.02 -13.49 -1.24
CA TYR A 262 -1.21 -12.42 -1.80
C TYR A 262 0.26 -12.78 -1.61
N PHE A 263 1.04 -12.78 -2.69
CA PHE A 263 2.48 -12.99 -2.67
C PHE A 263 3.13 -11.91 -3.54
N ASP A 264 4.21 -11.31 -3.05
CA ASP A 264 4.93 -10.31 -3.80
C ASP A 264 6.36 -10.14 -3.26
N GLU A 265 7.16 -9.39 -4.01
CA GLU A 265 8.47 -8.98 -3.58
C GLU A 265 8.46 -7.65 -2.83
N VAL A 266 9.42 -7.50 -1.93
CA VAL A 266 9.73 -6.21 -1.33
C VAL A 266 10.45 -5.37 -2.39
N CYS A 267 9.70 -4.49 -3.04
CA CYS A 267 10.24 -3.54 -4.01
C CYS A 267 9.87 -2.09 -3.72
N GLN A 268 10.61 -1.17 -4.33
CA GLN A 268 10.25 0.24 -4.45
C GLN A 268 10.16 0.65 -5.92
N VAL A 269 9.33 1.65 -6.18
CA VAL A 269 9.21 2.27 -7.51
C VAL A 269 9.98 3.59 -7.52
N HIS A 270 10.98 3.68 -8.40
CA HIS A 270 11.84 4.84 -8.59
C HIS A 270 11.67 5.39 -10.01
N MET A 271 11.08 6.57 -10.13
CA MET A 271 10.80 7.20 -11.43
C MET A 271 11.42 8.59 -11.53
N PRO A 272 12.03 8.96 -12.68
CA PRO A 272 12.58 10.31 -12.89
C PRO A 272 11.49 11.39 -12.93
N SER A 273 10.28 11.03 -13.34
CA SER A 273 9.10 11.88 -13.25
C SER A 273 7.86 11.02 -13.05
N TRP A 274 6.91 11.51 -12.26
CA TRP A 274 5.61 10.87 -12.04
C TRP A 274 4.53 11.36 -13.00
N THR A 275 4.88 12.24 -13.94
CA THR A 275 3.94 12.91 -14.83
C THR A 275 4.47 12.87 -16.26
N LYS A 276 3.60 12.63 -17.24
CA LYS A 276 3.95 12.67 -18.67
C LYS A 276 2.73 13.09 -19.49
N GLY A 277 2.84 14.25 -20.13
CA GLY A 277 1.71 14.86 -20.84
C GLY A 277 0.55 15.12 -19.87
N ARG A 278 -0.61 14.54 -20.17
CA ARG A 278 -1.86 14.69 -19.41
C ARG A 278 -2.07 13.59 -18.36
N VAL A 279 -1.04 12.82 -18.07
CA VAL A 279 -1.08 11.72 -17.10
C VAL A 279 -0.18 11.99 -15.91
N ALA A 280 -0.67 11.72 -14.70
CA ALA A 280 0.11 11.74 -13.46
C ALA A 280 -0.11 10.46 -12.65
N LEU A 281 0.91 10.00 -11.94
CA LEU A 281 0.84 8.86 -11.03
C LEU A 281 0.86 9.36 -9.57
N VAL A 282 0.22 8.63 -8.67
CA VAL A 282 0.20 8.91 -7.22
C VAL A 282 0.18 7.61 -6.41
N GLY A 283 0.71 7.66 -5.18
CA GLY A 283 0.78 6.48 -4.31
C GLY A 283 1.77 5.45 -4.85
N ASP A 284 1.50 4.17 -4.60
CA ASP A 284 2.40 3.08 -5.03
C ASP A 284 2.58 2.99 -6.56
N ALA A 285 1.65 3.51 -7.35
CA ALA A 285 1.84 3.59 -8.80
C ALA A 285 3.05 4.46 -9.19
N ALA A 286 3.33 5.51 -8.40
CA ALA A 286 4.39 6.49 -8.61
C ALA A 286 5.66 6.20 -7.81
N HIS A 287 5.49 5.81 -6.55
CA HIS A 287 6.53 5.87 -5.54
C HIS A 287 6.33 4.88 -4.40
N THR A 288 6.09 3.60 -4.71
CA THR A 288 6.06 2.53 -3.70
C THR A 288 7.26 2.66 -2.77
N ALA A 289 7.00 2.83 -1.47
CA ALA A 289 8.03 2.85 -0.45
C ALA A 289 8.33 1.46 0.13
N SER A 290 7.42 0.52 -0.13
CA SER A 290 7.37 -0.84 0.42
C SER A 290 6.96 -0.90 1.89
N PHE A 291 6.29 -1.98 2.27
CA PHE A 291 5.72 -2.14 3.61
C PHE A 291 6.73 -2.08 4.77
N PRO A 292 8.02 -2.47 4.64
CA PRO A 292 8.99 -2.33 5.73
C PRO A 292 9.25 -0.87 6.16
N THR A 293 8.83 0.11 5.36
CA THR A 293 8.89 1.53 5.76
C THR A 293 7.73 1.95 6.65
N GLY A 294 6.60 1.24 6.61
CA GLY A 294 5.37 1.60 7.33
C GLY A 294 4.70 2.91 6.87
N MET A 295 5.06 3.43 5.69
CA MET A 295 4.66 4.78 5.24
C MET A 295 3.76 4.82 4.00
N GLY A 296 3.38 3.66 3.43
CA GLY A 296 2.64 3.61 2.16
C GLY A 296 1.32 4.38 2.19
N THR A 297 0.53 4.23 3.26
CA THR A 297 -0.75 4.94 3.47
C THR A 297 -0.54 6.45 3.61
N SER A 298 0.42 6.88 4.44
CA SER A 298 0.74 8.31 4.57
C SER A 298 1.17 8.92 3.24
N LEU A 299 2.05 8.24 2.49
CA LEU A 299 2.50 8.71 1.18
C LEU A 299 1.36 8.80 0.17
N ALA A 300 0.39 7.88 0.23
CA ALA A 300 -0.79 7.90 -0.62
C ALA A 300 -1.67 9.12 -0.34
N MET A 301 -1.98 9.40 0.93
CA MET A 301 -2.83 10.53 1.32
C MET A 301 -2.18 11.88 1.03
N GLU A 302 -0.92 12.03 1.43
CA GLU A 302 -0.16 13.26 1.22
C GLU A 302 0.15 13.51 -0.26
N GLY A 303 0.51 12.47 -1.02
CA GLY A 303 0.75 12.58 -2.45
C GLY A 303 -0.50 13.02 -3.22
N ALA A 304 -1.67 12.50 -2.83
CA ALA A 304 -2.95 12.92 -3.40
C ALA A 304 -3.25 14.40 -3.10
N ALA A 305 -3.05 14.84 -1.85
CA ALA A 305 -3.23 16.24 -1.45
C ALA A 305 -2.25 17.16 -2.19
N ALA A 306 -0.97 16.78 -2.27
CA ALA A 306 0.06 17.57 -2.96
C ALA A 306 -0.23 17.73 -4.45
N LEU A 307 -0.66 16.67 -5.14
CA LEU A 307 -1.04 16.71 -6.54
C LEU A 307 -2.27 17.60 -6.77
N ALA A 308 -3.32 17.42 -5.97
CA ALA A 308 -4.55 18.19 -6.10
C ALA A 308 -4.33 19.68 -5.80
N LYS A 309 -3.52 20.00 -4.78
CA LYS A 309 -3.11 21.38 -4.44
C LYS A 309 -2.35 22.02 -5.59
N ALA A 310 -1.38 21.31 -6.17
CA ALA A 310 -0.62 21.83 -7.31
C ALA A 310 -1.53 22.15 -8.51
N LEU A 311 -2.55 21.31 -8.78
CA LEU A 311 -3.55 21.55 -9.83
C LEU A 311 -4.52 22.69 -9.50
N GLN A 312 -4.83 22.92 -8.22
CA GLN A 312 -5.70 24.01 -7.78
C GLN A 312 -5.02 25.38 -7.90
N GLU A 313 -3.73 25.44 -7.55
CA GLU A 313 -2.95 26.69 -7.52
C GLU A 313 -2.43 27.13 -8.90
N ASN A 314 -2.62 26.32 -9.95
CA ASN A 314 -2.04 26.59 -11.27
C ASN A 314 -3.01 26.19 -12.39
N GLU A 315 -3.39 27.16 -13.23
CA GLU A 315 -4.23 26.89 -14.41
C GLU A 315 -3.51 26.06 -15.48
N ASP A 316 -2.20 26.28 -15.62
CA ASP A 316 -1.31 25.49 -16.46
C ASP A 316 -0.95 24.18 -15.76
N TYR A 317 -1.50 23.08 -16.28
CA TYR A 317 -1.30 21.74 -15.73
C TYR A 317 0.15 21.26 -15.85
N THR A 318 0.92 21.76 -16.83
CA THR A 318 2.33 21.39 -16.99
C THR A 318 3.15 21.95 -15.85
N LEU A 319 2.88 23.20 -15.45
CA LEU A 319 3.47 23.83 -14.26
C LEU A 319 2.99 23.14 -12.97
N ALA A 320 1.71 22.79 -12.87
CA ALA A 320 1.16 22.04 -11.74
C ALA A 320 1.89 20.70 -11.53
N PHE A 321 2.05 19.91 -12.60
CA PHE A 321 2.74 18.62 -12.57
C PHE A 321 4.22 18.76 -12.23
N ALA A 322 4.90 19.79 -12.74
CA ALA A 322 6.27 20.09 -12.37
C ALA A 322 6.40 20.44 -10.87
N LYS A 323 5.47 21.24 -10.33
CA LYS A 323 5.44 21.58 -8.89
C LYS A 323 5.17 20.36 -8.01
N TYR A 324 4.24 19.49 -8.39
CA TYR A 324 3.98 18.22 -7.68
C TYR A 324 5.26 17.37 -7.59
N ASN A 325 5.93 17.13 -8.72
CA ASN A 325 7.19 16.39 -8.73
C ASN A 325 8.25 17.05 -7.85
N LYS A 326 8.45 18.37 -7.97
CA LYS A 326 9.52 19.07 -7.26
C LYS A 326 9.29 19.15 -5.76
N ALA A 327 8.06 19.42 -5.33
CA ALA A 327 7.74 19.66 -3.93
C ALA A 327 7.68 18.36 -3.12
N TYR A 328 7.13 17.28 -3.68
CA TYR A 328 6.84 16.07 -2.93
C TYR A 328 7.98 15.03 -2.97
N ARG A 329 8.79 15.02 -4.05
CA ARG A 329 9.91 14.08 -4.24
C ARG A 329 10.91 14.01 -3.10
N PRO A 330 11.42 15.13 -2.54
CA PRO A 330 12.41 15.04 -1.47
C PRO A 330 11.90 14.27 -0.24
N TYR A 331 10.62 14.43 0.08
CA TYR A 331 10.01 13.72 1.20
C TYR A 331 9.85 12.22 0.88
N VAL A 332 9.33 11.88 -0.30
CA VAL A 332 9.23 10.49 -0.78
C VAL A 332 10.58 9.78 -0.74
N GLU A 333 11.63 10.41 -1.29
CA GLU A 333 12.99 9.83 -1.32
C GLU A 333 13.55 9.66 0.10
N SER A 334 13.25 10.58 1.01
CA SER A 334 13.64 10.45 2.42
C SER A 334 12.98 9.24 3.10
N VAL A 335 11.72 8.95 2.78
CA VAL A 335 11.00 7.77 3.28
C VAL A 335 11.54 6.49 2.64
N GLN A 336 11.70 6.48 1.32
CA GLN A 336 12.22 5.33 0.58
C GLN A 336 13.62 4.93 1.06
N SER A 337 14.47 5.89 1.43
CA SER A 337 15.82 5.62 1.96
C SER A 337 15.86 4.78 3.24
N LYS A 338 14.74 4.69 3.98
CA LYS A 338 14.64 3.96 5.26
C LYS A 338 14.40 2.46 5.10
N ILE A 339 14.18 1.96 3.89
CA ILE A 339 13.79 0.57 3.64
C ILE A 339 14.79 -0.46 4.16
N THR A 340 16.10 -0.24 4.00
CA THR A 340 17.12 -1.18 4.49
C THR A 340 17.09 -1.29 6.01
N ARG A 341 16.90 -0.16 6.71
CA ARG A 341 16.73 -0.14 8.17
C ARG A 341 15.48 -0.91 8.58
N GLY A 342 14.35 -0.66 7.90
CA GLY A 342 13.09 -1.35 8.14
C GLY A 342 13.20 -2.86 7.95
N LEU A 343 13.82 -3.30 6.85
CA LEU A 343 14.04 -4.71 6.55
C LEU A 343 14.94 -5.41 7.56
N ASN A 344 16.00 -4.75 8.03
CA ASN A 344 16.90 -5.34 9.03
C ASN A 344 16.24 -5.54 10.39
N TRP A 345 15.18 -4.77 10.71
CA TRP A 345 14.37 -4.97 11.90
C TRP A 345 13.27 -5.99 11.69
N LEU A 346 12.61 -5.92 10.53
CA LEU A 346 11.47 -6.78 10.21
C LEU A 346 11.91 -8.23 10.03
N VAL A 347 12.97 -8.46 9.25
CA VAL A 347 13.47 -9.79 8.89
C VAL A 347 15.01 -9.82 9.00
N PRO A 348 15.56 -9.86 10.23
CA PRO A 348 16.99 -9.91 10.45
C PRO A 348 17.59 -11.22 9.92
N GLU A 349 18.75 -11.15 9.26
CA GLU A 349 19.40 -12.31 8.63
C GLU A 349 20.21 -13.19 9.60
N THR A 350 20.41 -12.75 10.84
CA THR A 350 21.24 -13.46 11.84
C THR A 350 20.57 -13.52 13.20
N ALA A 351 20.95 -14.51 14.01
CA ALA A 351 20.47 -14.65 15.39
C ALA A 351 20.81 -13.41 16.25
N ALA A 352 21.98 -12.81 16.05
CA ALA A 352 22.35 -11.57 16.73
C ALA A 352 21.43 -10.40 16.35
N GLY A 353 21.08 -10.28 15.05
CA GLY A 353 20.13 -9.27 14.59
C GLY A 353 18.72 -9.46 15.17
N ILE A 354 18.27 -10.70 15.34
CA ILE A 354 17.00 -11.01 16.03
C ILE A 354 17.06 -10.55 17.49
N GLN A 355 18.17 -10.81 18.19
CA GLN A 355 18.34 -10.35 19.56
C GLN A 355 18.32 -8.82 19.64
N GLU A 356 18.98 -8.12 18.73
CA GLU A 356 18.95 -6.65 18.66
C GLU A 356 17.53 -6.12 18.43
N ALA A 357 16.75 -6.76 17.56
CA ALA A 357 15.35 -6.40 17.32
C ALA A 357 14.50 -6.56 18.59
N ILE A 358 14.70 -7.65 19.35
CA ILE A 358 14.01 -7.88 20.64
C ILE A 358 14.42 -6.82 21.68
N GLU A 359 15.71 -6.55 21.83
CA GLU A 359 16.22 -5.59 22.83
C GLU A 359 15.77 -4.15 22.57
N ARG A 360 15.43 -3.81 21.33
CA ARG A 360 14.84 -2.49 21.00
C ARG A 360 13.52 -2.25 21.73
N PHE A 361 12.71 -3.29 21.89
CA PHE A 361 11.35 -3.18 22.46
C PHE A 361 11.29 -3.41 23.97
N LYS A 362 12.38 -3.84 24.60
CA LYS A 362 12.49 -3.96 26.07
C LYS A 362 12.76 -2.64 26.79
N LYS A 363 13.22 -1.63 26.05
CA LYS A 363 13.51 -0.28 26.54
C LYS A 363 12.24 0.56 26.49
#